data_AF-A0A3A0EVG9-F1
#
_entry.id   AF-A0A3A0EVG9-F1
#
_cell.length_a   1.000
_cell.length_b   1.000
_cell.length_c   1.000
_cell.angle_alpha   90.00
_cell.angle_beta   90.00
_cell.angle_gamma   90.00
#
_symmetry.space_group_name_H-M   'P 1'
#
loop_
_entity.id
_entity.type
_entity.pdbx_description
1 polymer ?
#
loop_
_entity_poly.entity_id
_entity_poly.type
_entity_poly.pdbx_seq_one_letter_code
_entity_poly.pdbx_strand_id
1 'polypeptide(L)'
;MTDLYDTPSDATPLAPSECDGLLQSWITFRRDLNEAEQANITAGTAWALRQRRTDILTDDFVRLLHHKMFGGVWAWAGSYRKTERNIGIHPARIALEVNTTLSDVKYWLEHDTYPMDEIAIRLHHRLVAIHPFANGNGRHTRLMADLLAVRQGNSPFTWGRNSLMEAGSTRKQYIAALRAADHHNIAPLLAFARS
;
A
#
# COMPACT_ATOMS: atom_id res chain seq x y z
N MET A 1 -22.95 -2.72 -21.14
CA MET A 1 -22.54 -1.76 -20.09
C MET A 1 -21.10 -2.06 -19.74
N THR A 2 -20.30 -1.03 -19.50
CA THR A 2 -18.94 -1.20 -18.96
C THR A 2 -19.02 -1.60 -17.48
N ASP A 3 -18.13 -2.48 -17.03
CA ASP A 3 -17.96 -2.91 -15.63
C ASP A 3 -16.83 -2.13 -14.92
N LEU A 4 -16.26 -1.11 -15.58
CA LEU A 4 -15.03 -0.44 -15.14
C LEU A 4 -15.14 0.13 -13.73
N TYR A 5 -16.31 0.66 -13.37
CA TYR A 5 -16.58 1.23 -12.05
C TYR A 5 -17.43 0.32 -11.16
N ASP A 6 -17.78 -0.88 -11.63
CA ASP A 6 -18.39 -1.90 -10.77
C ASP A 6 -17.35 -2.26 -9.72
N THR A 7 -17.58 -1.77 -8.51
CA THR A 7 -16.59 -1.86 -7.44
C THR A 7 -16.75 -3.25 -6.82
N PRO A 8 -15.71 -4.10 -6.83
CA PRO A 8 -15.70 -5.30 -6.00
C PRO A 8 -16.07 -4.91 -4.56
N SER A 9 -16.78 -5.78 -3.83
CA SER A 9 -17.28 -5.43 -2.48
C SER A 9 -16.18 -5.04 -1.47
N ASP A 10 -14.92 -5.24 -1.86
CA ASP A 10 -13.72 -5.11 -1.05
C ASP A 10 -12.66 -4.13 -1.63
N ALA A 11 -13.00 -3.37 -2.68
CA ALA A 11 -12.15 -2.29 -3.20
C ALA A 11 -12.62 -0.93 -2.64
N THR A 12 -11.68 -0.02 -2.36
CA THR A 12 -12.02 1.36 -1.99
C THR A 12 -12.67 2.04 -3.20
N PRO A 13 -13.96 2.42 -3.13
CA PRO A 13 -14.61 3.11 -4.24
C PRO A 13 -13.92 4.44 -4.51
N LEU A 14 -13.74 4.76 -5.79
CA LEU A 14 -13.26 6.08 -6.21
C LEU A 14 -14.44 7.06 -6.23
N ALA A 15 -14.17 8.31 -5.85
CA ALA A 15 -15.10 9.41 -6.07
C ALA A 15 -15.14 9.77 -7.57
N PRO A 16 -16.22 10.38 -8.07
CA PRO A 16 -16.32 10.75 -9.49
C PRO A 16 -15.12 11.53 -10.02
N SER A 17 -14.64 12.53 -9.28
CA SER A 17 -13.46 13.33 -9.67
C SER A 17 -12.14 12.56 -9.70
N GLU A 18 -12.06 11.41 -9.01
CA GLU A 18 -10.89 10.53 -9.05
C GLU A 18 -10.98 9.54 -10.21
N CYS A 19 -12.19 9.16 -10.62
CA CYS A 19 -12.45 8.42 -11.85
C CYS A 19 -12.04 9.25 -13.08
N ASP A 20 -12.30 10.55 -13.07
CA ASP A 20 -11.86 11.48 -14.13
C ASP A 20 -10.33 11.54 -14.28
N GLY A 21 -9.60 11.06 -13.28
CA GLY A 21 -8.14 10.97 -13.29
C GLY A 21 -7.58 9.80 -14.11
N LEU A 22 -8.42 8.97 -14.74
CA LEU A 22 -7.97 7.86 -15.59
C LEU A 22 -7.29 8.40 -16.87
N LEU A 23 -6.01 8.09 -17.05
CA LEU A 23 -5.19 8.67 -18.13
C LEU A 23 -5.37 7.96 -19.47
N GLN A 24 -5.66 6.67 -19.45
CA GLN A 24 -5.59 5.81 -20.62
C GLN A 24 -6.98 5.58 -21.21
N SER A 25 -7.24 6.20 -22.37
CA SER A 25 -8.56 6.16 -23.03
C SER A 25 -8.96 4.78 -23.55
N TRP A 26 -8.04 3.81 -23.62
CA TRP A 26 -8.34 2.44 -24.05
C TRP A 26 -8.92 1.57 -22.93
N ILE A 27 -8.77 1.97 -21.66
CA ILE A 27 -9.30 1.25 -20.52
C ILE A 27 -10.82 1.38 -20.52
N THR A 28 -11.51 0.32 -20.91
CA THR A 28 -12.97 0.29 -21.04
C THR A 28 -13.60 -0.69 -20.05
N PHE A 29 -12.87 -1.73 -19.65
CA PHE A 29 -13.32 -2.76 -18.72
C PHE A 29 -12.43 -2.84 -17.48
N ARG A 30 -12.96 -3.41 -16.39
CA ARG A 30 -12.19 -3.61 -15.15
C ARG A 30 -10.92 -4.44 -15.38
N ARG A 31 -10.96 -5.43 -16.29
CA ARG A 31 -9.78 -6.24 -16.65
C ARG A 31 -8.66 -5.38 -17.25
N ASP A 32 -9.01 -4.41 -18.09
CA ASP A 32 -8.05 -3.52 -18.77
C ASP A 32 -7.34 -2.65 -17.72
N LEU A 33 -8.13 -2.13 -16.77
CA LEU A 33 -7.61 -1.36 -15.63
C LEU A 33 -6.67 -2.21 -14.77
N ASN A 34 -7.09 -3.43 -14.42
CA ASN A 34 -6.27 -4.34 -13.61
C ASN A 34 -4.94 -4.66 -14.29
N GLU A 35 -4.94 -4.91 -15.60
CA GLU A 35 -3.74 -5.17 -16.40
C GLU A 35 -2.81 -3.95 -16.43
N ALA A 36 -3.36 -2.76 -16.71
CA ALA A 36 -2.61 -1.52 -16.74
C ALA A 36 -1.98 -1.18 -15.38
N GLU A 37 -2.74 -1.33 -14.29
CA GLU A 37 -2.24 -1.15 -12.93
C GLU A 37 -1.15 -2.18 -12.60
N GLN A 38 -1.35 -3.46 -12.94
CA GLN A 38 -0.37 -4.50 -12.65
C GLN A 38 0.96 -4.28 -13.40
N ALA A 39 0.90 -3.84 -14.66
CA ALA A 39 2.09 -3.49 -15.43
C ALA A 39 2.86 -2.33 -14.77
N ASN A 40 2.15 -1.27 -14.35
CA ASN A 40 2.76 -0.12 -13.68
C ASN A 40 3.33 -0.49 -12.30
N ILE A 41 2.64 -1.30 -11.51
CA ILE A 41 3.13 -1.79 -10.21
C ILE A 41 4.40 -2.60 -10.39
N THR A 42 4.46 -3.46 -11.41
CA THR A 42 5.65 -4.27 -11.72
C THR A 42 6.84 -3.36 -12.06
N ALA A 43 6.63 -2.37 -12.92
CA ALA A 43 7.65 -1.39 -13.29
C ALA A 43 8.10 -0.53 -12.09
N GLY A 44 7.16 -0.07 -11.26
CA GLY A 44 7.42 0.71 -10.06
C GLY A 44 8.20 -0.08 -9.00
N THR A 45 7.85 -1.37 -8.82
CA THR A 45 8.58 -2.29 -7.94
C THR A 45 10.02 -2.48 -8.40
N ALA A 46 10.22 -2.76 -9.69
CA ALA A 46 11.56 -2.87 -10.27
C ALA A 46 12.38 -1.57 -10.13
N TRP A 47 11.74 -0.41 -10.30
CA TRP A 47 12.37 0.88 -10.05
C TRP A 47 12.81 1.04 -8.58
N ALA A 48 11.94 0.71 -7.63
CA ALA A 48 12.19 0.87 -6.20
C ALA A 48 13.35 -0.02 -5.71
N LEU A 49 13.41 -1.27 -6.19
CA LEU A 49 14.51 -2.20 -5.86
C LEU A 49 15.88 -1.74 -6.37
N ARG A 50 15.92 -0.86 -7.39
CA ARG A 50 17.16 -0.22 -7.86
C ARG A 50 17.59 0.96 -6.98
N GLN A 51 16.70 1.54 -6.18
CA GLN A 51 17.00 2.69 -5.32
C GLN A 51 17.67 2.26 -4.01
N ARG A 52 18.84 1.63 -4.08
CA ARG A 52 19.48 1.01 -2.89
C ARG A 52 19.97 2.01 -1.83
N ARG A 53 20.29 3.25 -2.23
CA ARG A 53 20.88 4.28 -1.35
C ARG A 53 19.92 5.40 -0.93
N THR A 54 18.73 5.45 -1.52
CA THR A 54 17.73 6.49 -1.24
C THR A 54 17.11 6.27 0.13
N ASP A 55 16.82 7.27 0.95
CA ASP A 55 16.00 7.06 2.17
C ASP A 55 14.54 6.77 1.79
N ILE A 56 14.01 5.58 2.15
CA ILE A 56 12.58 5.25 1.91
C ILE A 56 11.66 5.83 2.98
N LEU A 57 12.19 6.18 4.16
CA LEU A 57 11.40 6.61 5.30
C LEU A 57 11.18 8.14 5.24
N THR A 58 10.73 8.60 4.08
CA THR A 58 10.38 10.01 3.82
C THR A 58 9.01 10.11 3.16
N ASP A 59 8.28 11.18 3.48
CA ASP A 59 7.00 11.55 2.86
C ASP A 59 7.12 11.61 1.32
N ASP A 60 8.24 12.16 0.82
CA ASP A 60 8.55 12.22 -0.61
C ASP A 60 8.70 10.84 -1.23
N PHE A 61 9.43 9.91 -0.60
CA PHE A 61 9.56 8.56 -1.12
C PHE A 61 8.22 7.81 -1.12
N VAL A 62 7.42 7.97 -0.06
CA VAL A 62 6.07 7.37 0.02
C VAL A 62 5.21 7.80 -1.17
N ARG A 63 5.18 9.10 -1.47
CA ARG A 63 4.45 9.66 -2.61
C ARG A 63 5.05 9.24 -3.95
N LEU A 64 6.37 9.31 -4.08
CA LEU A 64 7.08 8.95 -5.31
C LEU A 64 6.89 7.47 -5.65
N LEU A 65 6.94 6.57 -4.66
CA LEU A 65 6.70 5.15 -4.87
C LEU A 65 5.28 4.92 -5.42
N HIS A 66 4.28 5.56 -4.82
CA HIS A 66 2.91 5.47 -5.32
C HIS A 66 2.79 6.01 -6.75
N HIS A 67 3.43 7.14 -7.05
CA HIS A 67 3.48 7.68 -8.41
C HIS A 67 4.12 6.69 -9.39
N LYS A 68 5.22 6.03 -9.01
CA LYS A 68 5.87 5.01 -9.84
C LYS A 68 5.03 3.75 -10.05
N MET A 69 4.13 3.44 -9.12
CA MET A 69 3.24 2.28 -9.21
C MET A 69 1.94 2.54 -9.98
N PHE A 70 1.48 3.79 -10.07
CA PHE A 70 0.15 4.11 -10.60
C PHE A 70 0.11 5.30 -11.56
N GLY A 71 1.20 6.04 -11.75
CA GLY A 71 1.23 7.30 -12.50
C GLY A 71 1.08 7.18 -14.01
N GLY A 72 1.24 5.99 -14.58
CA GLY A 72 0.87 5.74 -15.97
C GLY A 72 -0.63 5.46 -16.16
N VAL A 73 -1.39 5.27 -15.07
CA VAL A 73 -2.82 4.93 -15.07
C VAL A 73 -3.66 6.09 -14.51
N TRP A 74 -3.21 6.70 -13.41
CA TRP A 74 -3.98 7.66 -12.64
C TRP A 74 -3.25 8.99 -12.48
N ALA A 75 -3.91 10.10 -12.83
CA ALA A 75 -3.39 11.46 -12.70
C ALA A 75 -3.10 11.85 -11.25
N TRP A 76 -3.87 11.33 -10.29
CA TRP A 76 -3.71 11.60 -8.86
C TRP A 76 -2.59 10.76 -8.21
N ALA A 77 -1.94 9.87 -8.95
CA ALA A 77 -0.92 8.99 -8.38
C ALA A 77 0.23 9.78 -7.75
N GLY A 78 0.50 9.50 -6.47
CA GLY A 78 1.51 10.19 -5.67
C GLY A 78 0.96 11.39 -4.89
N SER A 79 -0.30 11.75 -5.10
CA SER A 79 -0.99 12.75 -4.28
C SER A 79 -1.84 12.07 -3.22
N TYR A 80 -1.78 12.58 -1.99
CA TYR A 80 -2.71 12.13 -0.96
C TYR A 80 -4.16 12.47 -1.31
N ARG A 81 -5.07 11.57 -0.92
CA ARG A 81 -6.49 11.78 -1.16
C ARG A 81 -6.96 13.03 -0.42
N LYS A 82 -7.92 13.73 -1.03
CA LYS A 82 -8.57 14.91 -0.45
C LYS A 82 -10.02 14.63 -0.01
N THR A 83 -10.47 13.41 -0.28
CA THR A 83 -11.85 12.94 -0.08
C THR A 83 -11.92 11.99 1.12
N GLU A 84 -13.03 12.05 1.85
CA GLU A 84 -13.30 11.12 2.94
C GLU A 84 -13.58 9.71 2.44
N ARG A 85 -13.31 8.72 3.29
CA ARG A 85 -13.50 7.29 3.02
C ARG A 85 -14.10 6.60 4.24
N ASN A 86 -14.71 5.44 4.01
CA ASN A 86 -15.16 4.54 5.08
C ASN A 86 -14.02 3.88 5.87
N ILE A 87 -12.79 3.93 5.32
CA ILE A 87 -11.57 3.42 5.94
C ILE A 87 -10.47 4.49 5.84
N GLY A 88 -9.60 4.54 6.84
CA GLY A 88 -8.56 5.56 6.92
C GLY A 88 -8.93 6.73 7.83
N ILE A 89 -8.02 7.68 7.93
CA ILE A 89 -8.18 8.89 8.76
C ILE A 89 -8.71 10.08 7.95
N HIS A 90 -9.04 11.19 8.61
CA HIS A 90 -9.42 12.43 7.93
C HIS A 90 -8.29 12.93 7.00
N PRO A 91 -8.56 13.30 5.73
CA PRO A 91 -7.55 13.71 4.74
C PRO A 91 -6.54 14.75 5.23
N ALA A 92 -7.02 15.76 5.96
CA ALA A 92 -6.16 16.82 6.51
C ALA A 92 -5.07 16.33 7.48
N ARG A 93 -5.21 15.11 8.03
CA ARG A 93 -4.24 14.51 8.95
C ARG A 93 -3.23 13.58 8.25
N ILE A 94 -3.46 13.20 6.99
CA ILE A 94 -2.66 12.18 6.30
C ILE A 94 -1.16 12.52 6.32
N ALA A 95 -0.79 13.73 5.90
CA ALA A 95 0.62 14.11 5.83
C ALA A 95 1.30 14.06 7.21
N LEU A 96 0.60 14.52 8.26
CA LEU A 96 1.12 14.47 9.63
C LEU A 96 1.32 13.03 10.09
N GLU A 97 0.29 12.18 9.98
CA GLU A 97 0.33 10.81 10.49
C GLU A 97 1.30 9.90 9.71
N VAL A 98 1.49 10.15 8.41
CA VAL A 98 2.54 9.48 7.64
C VAL A 98 3.92 9.87 8.19
N ASN A 99 4.20 11.18 8.36
CA ASN A 99 5.49 11.62 8.90
C ASN A 99 5.75 11.09 10.32
N THR A 100 4.74 11.08 11.19
CA THR A 100 4.83 10.45 12.51
C THR A 100 5.17 8.97 12.41
N THR A 101 4.45 8.23 11.55
CA THR A 101 4.71 6.79 11.34
C THR A 101 6.13 6.53 10.84
N LEU A 102 6.62 7.33 9.89
CA LEU A 102 7.99 7.18 9.37
C LEU A 102 9.04 7.53 10.41
N SER A 103 8.80 8.53 11.26
CA SER A 103 9.69 8.91 12.36
C SER A 103 9.77 7.83 13.42
N ASP A 104 8.64 7.22 13.78
CA ASP A 104 8.60 6.10 14.72
C ASP A 104 9.37 4.89 14.19
N VAL A 105 9.26 4.60 12.89
CA VAL A 105 10.03 3.52 12.25
C VAL A 105 11.52 3.80 12.26
N LYS A 106 11.94 5.05 12.00
CA LYS A 106 13.36 5.45 12.13
C LYS A 106 13.86 5.22 13.55
N TYR A 107 13.08 5.64 14.55
CA TYR A 107 13.40 5.42 15.96
C TYR A 107 13.51 3.92 16.29
N TRP A 108 12.56 3.09 15.85
CA TRP A 108 12.59 1.64 16.12
C TRP A 108 13.82 0.95 15.52
N LEU A 109 14.29 1.42 14.36
CA LEU A 109 15.51 0.91 13.72
C LEU A 109 16.78 1.36 14.45
N GLU A 110 16.82 2.61 14.93
CA GLU A 110 17.98 3.15 15.64
C GLU A 110 18.19 2.48 17.02
N HIS A 111 17.09 2.09 17.66
CA HIS A 111 17.10 1.56 19.03
C HIS A 111 16.80 0.07 19.13
N ASP A 112 16.78 -0.67 18.02
CA ASP A 112 16.45 -2.11 17.98
C ASP A 112 15.16 -2.44 18.78
N THR A 113 14.15 -1.56 18.71
CA THR A 113 12.96 -1.64 19.57
C THR A 113 12.15 -2.92 19.33
N TYR A 114 12.16 -3.40 18.08
CA TYR A 114 11.49 -4.62 17.66
C TYR A 114 12.37 -5.39 16.67
N PRO A 115 12.14 -6.71 16.51
CA PRO A 115 12.71 -7.45 15.39
C PRO A 115 12.35 -6.79 14.05
N MET A 116 13.26 -6.86 13.07
CA MET A 116 13.10 -6.18 11.78
C MET A 116 11.73 -6.47 11.14
N ASP A 117 11.31 -7.75 11.13
CA ASP A 117 10.03 -8.15 10.53
C ASP A 117 8.86 -7.42 11.18
N GLU A 118 8.89 -7.25 12.49
CA GLU A 118 7.87 -6.52 13.23
C GLU A 118 7.89 -5.02 12.92
N ILE A 119 9.07 -4.40 12.78
CA ILE A 119 9.19 -3.00 12.34
C ILE A 119 8.51 -2.82 10.97
N ALA A 120 8.81 -3.69 10.01
CA ALA A 120 8.25 -3.60 8.66
C ALA A 120 6.74 -3.87 8.64
N ILE A 121 6.25 -4.83 9.42
CA ILE A 121 4.81 -5.12 9.51
C ILE A 121 4.05 -4.02 10.25
N ARG A 122 4.63 -3.37 11.26
CA ARG A 122 4.06 -2.19 11.91
C ARG A 122 4.00 -0.99 10.96
N LEU A 123 5.03 -0.76 10.14
CA LEU A 123 5.01 0.25 9.08
C LEU A 123 3.83 -0.01 8.12
N HIS A 124 3.72 -1.24 7.62
CA HIS A 124 2.62 -1.65 6.74
C HIS A 124 1.25 -1.40 7.37
N HIS A 125 1.03 -1.91 8.59
CA HIS A 125 -0.26 -1.81 9.29
C HIS A 125 -0.66 -0.35 9.52
N ARG A 126 0.26 0.49 9.99
CA ARG A 126 -0.02 1.93 10.23
C ARG A 126 -0.34 2.68 8.95
N LEU A 127 0.38 2.44 7.85
CA LEU A 127 0.06 3.08 6.58
C LEU A 127 -1.29 2.59 6.00
N VAL A 128 -1.66 1.31 6.22
CA VAL A 128 -2.99 0.80 5.88
C VAL A 128 -4.08 1.53 6.67
N ALA A 129 -3.86 1.74 7.98
CA ALA A 129 -4.79 2.45 8.86
C ALA A 129 -4.90 3.95 8.52
N ILE A 130 -3.84 4.58 8.01
CA ILE A 130 -3.89 5.97 7.51
C ILE A 130 -4.69 6.05 6.20
N HIS A 131 -4.50 5.07 5.31
CA HIS A 131 -5.11 5.01 3.97
C HIS A 131 -4.83 6.28 3.12
N PRO A 132 -3.55 6.58 2.80
CA PRO A 132 -3.12 7.89 2.30
C PRO A 132 -3.60 8.25 0.87
N PHE A 133 -3.80 7.27 -0.01
CA PHE A 133 -4.09 7.50 -1.43
C PHE A 133 -5.54 7.16 -1.79
N ALA A 134 -6.00 7.60 -2.97
CA ALA A 134 -7.37 7.34 -3.42
C ALA A 134 -7.65 5.83 -3.63
N ASN A 135 -6.67 5.10 -4.15
CA ASN A 135 -6.63 3.65 -4.29
C ASN A 135 -5.16 3.19 -4.25
N GLY A 136 -4.87 1.88 -4.33
CA GLY A 136 -3.52 1.35 -4.37
C GLY A 136 -2.86 1.14 -3.00
N ASN A 137 -3.48 1.62 -1.91
CA ASN A 137 -2.92 1.60 -0.55
C ASN A 137 -2.38 0.22 -0.14
N GLY A 138 -3.18 -0.85 -0.21
CA GLY A 138 -2.70 -2.17 0.20
C GLY A 138 -1.50 -2.70 -0.61
N ARG A 139 -1.41 -2.36 -1.91
CA ARG A 139 -0.30 -2.77 -2.78
C ARG A 139 0.95 -1.95 -2.47
N HIS A 140 0.78 -0.64 -2.29
CA HIS A 140 1.84 0.30 -1.92
C HIS A 140 2.44 -0.02 -0.55
N THR A 141 1.63 -0.23 0.48
CA THR A 141 2.12 -0.41 1.85
C THR A 141 2.81 -1.75 2.05
N ARG A 142 2.40 -2.81 1.33
CA ARG A 142 3.15 -4.08 1.30
C ARG A 142 4.53 -3.88 0.70
N LEU A 143 4.62 -3.18 -0.43
CA LEU A 143 5.89 -2.88 -1.06
C LEU A 143 6.79 -2.01 -0.17
N MET A 144 6.24 -1.05 0.59
CA MET A 144 7.02 -0.29 1.58
C MET A 144 7.65 -1.21 2.64
N ALA A 145 6.91 -2.19 3.16
CA ALA A 145 7.43 -3.16 4.11
C ALA A 145 8.47 -4.10 3.49
N ASP A 146 8.24 -4.58 2.26
CA ASP A 146 9.21 -5.40 1.53
C ASP A 146 10.52 -4.65 1.30
N LEU A 147 10.46 -3.39 0.87
CA LEU A 147 11.64 -2.54 0.67
C LEU A 147 12.39 -2.32 1.97
N LEU A 148 11.68 -2.09 3.09
CA LEU A 148 12.33 -1.94 4.39
C LEU A 148 13.05 -3.21 4.80
N ALA A 149 12.40 -4.38 4.66
CA ALA A 149 13.00 -5.67 4.96
C ALA A 149 14.26 -5.94 4.15
N VAL A 150 14.18 -5.74 2.83
CA VAL A 150 15.29 -5.97 1.90
C VAL A 150 16.49 -5.06 2.20
N ARG A 151 16.25 -3.81 2.61
CA ARG A 151 17.32 -2.87 2.96
C ARG A 151 18.06 -3.22 4.23
N GLN A 152 17.39 -3.90 5.14
CA GLN A 152 18.00 -4.45 6.35
C GLN A 152 18.57 -5.87 6.13
N GLY A 153 18.69 -6.32 4.87
CA GLY A 153 19.29 -7.62 4.52
C GLY A 153 18.35 -8.83 4.67
N ASN A 154 17.05 -8.62 4.88
CA ASN A 154 16.07 -9.69 4.98
C ASN A 154 15.43 -10.01 3.61
N SER A 155 14.85 -11.20 3.48
CA SER A 155 14.04 -11.54 2.32
C SER A 155 12.72 -10.73 2.29
N PRO A 156 12.18 -10.41 1.11
CA PRO A 156 10.84 -9.83 1.01
C PRO A 156 9.79 -10.76 1.63
N PHE A 157 8.66 -10.19 2.06
CA PHE A 157 7.57 -10.95 2.62
C PHE A 157 6.85 -11.75 1.54
N THR A 158 6.26 -12.85 1.96
CA THR A 158 5.55 -13.78 1.07
C THR A 158 4.07 -13.43 0.96
N TRP A 159 3.52 -12.76 1.98
CA TRP A 159 2.13 -12.29 2.03
C TRP A 159 1.10 -13.40 1.74
N GLY A 160 1.37 -14.65 2.16
CA GLY A 160 0.53 -15.81 1.87
C GLY A 160 0.60 -16.30 0.41
N ARG A 161 1.67 -15.93 -0.31
CA ARG A 161 2.09 -16.33 -1.68
C ARG A 161 0.98 -16.49 -2.75
N ASN A 162 0.22 -15.42 -2.99
CA ASN A 162 -0.60 -15.13 -4.20
C ASN A 162 -2.01 -15.80 -4.23
N SER A 163 -3.15 -15.11 -4.40
CA SER A 163 -3.42 -13.75 -4.84
C SER A 163 -4.40 -13.04 -3.89
N LEU A 164 -3.92 -12.00 -3.20
CA LEU A 164 -4.80 -11.03 -2.49
C LEU A 164 -5.68 -10.21 -3.45
N MET A 165 -5.57 -10.44 -4.77
CA MET A 165 -6.41 -9.81 -5.79
C MET A 165 -7.73 -10.56 -6.02
N GLU A 166 -7.85 -11.82 -5.59
CA GLU A 166 -9.11 -12.55 -5.63
C GLU A 166 -9.80 -12.53 -4.26
N ALA A 167 -11.14 -12.58 -4.28
CA ALA A 167 -12.00 -12.66 -3.10
C ALA A 167 -11.94 -14.05 -2.42
N GLY A 168 -10.72 -14.58 -2.24
CA GLY A 168 -10.44 -15.91 -1.70
C GLY A 168 -10.21 -15.94 -0.18
N SER A 169 -9.94 -17.15 0.32
CA SER A 169 -9.63 -17.42 1.74
C SER A 169 -8.41 -16.63 2.24
N THR A 170 -7.36 -16.48 1.43
CA THR A 170 -6.13 -15.75 1.77
C THR A 170 -6.41 -14.28 2.10
N ARG A 171 -7.29 -13.62 1.35
CA ARG A 171 -7.67 -12.23 1.62
C ARG A 171 -8.46 -12.08 2.91
N LYS A 172 -9.35 -13.02 3.22
CA LYS A 172 -10.08 -13.04 4.50
C LYS A 172 -9.12 -13.22 5.69
N GLN A 173 -8.12 -14.09 5.56
CA GLN A 173 -7.08 -14.27 6.58
C GLN A 173 -6.27 -12.99 6.79
N TYR A 174 -5.87 -12.34 5.70
CA TYR A 174 -5.17 -11.05 5.76
C TYR A 174 -6.00 -9.97 6.46
N ILE A 175 -7.28 -9.82 6.10
CA ILE A 175 -8.18 -8.85 6.75
C ILE A 175 -8.38 -9.18 8.23
N ALA A 176 -8.52 -10.47 8.59
CA ALA A 176 -8.61 -10.90 9.98
C ALA A 176 -7.34 -10.57 10.76
N ALA A 177 -6.16 -10.75 10.14
CA ALA A 177 -4.88 -10.41 10.73
C ALA A 177 -4.71 -8.89 10.92
N LEU A 178 -5.14 -8.06 9.96
CA LEU A 178 -5.20 -6.60 10.13
C LEU A 178 -6.12 -6.21 11.30
N ARG A 179 -7.31 -6.80 11.39
CA ARG A 179 -8.25 -6.53 12.48
C ARG A 179 -7.67 -6.93 13.84
N ALA A 180 -6.91 -8.03 13.92
CA ALA A 180 -6.21 -8.37 15.15
C ALA A 180 -5.13 -7.32 15.50
N ALA A 181 -4.40 -6.83 14.50
CA ALA A 181 -3.40 -5.77 14.69
C ALA A 181 -4.04 -4.44 15.12
N ASP A 182 -5.26 -4.12 14.67
CA ASP A 182 -6.03 -2.97 15.15
C ASP A 182 -6.30 -3.02 16.66
N HIS A 183 -6.34 -4.22 17.25
CA HIS A 183 -6.49 -4.45 18.69
C HIS A 183 -5.14 -4.73 19.39
N HIS A 184 -4.04 -4.20 18.84
CA HIS A 184 -2.67 -4.35 19.33
C HIS A 184 -2.10 -5.78 19.32
N ASN A 185 -2.78 -6.73 18.68
CA ASN A 185 -2.26 -8.08 18.48
C ASN A 185 -1.62 -8.21 17.09
N ILE A 186 -0.33 -7.91 16.98
CA ILE A 186 0.40 -7.90 15.70
C ILE A 186 0.80 -9.30 15.20
N ALA A 187 0.82 -10.30 16.09
CA ALA A 187 1.36 -11.62 15.80
C ALA A 187 0.67 -12.35 14.61
N PRO A 188 -0.67 -12.30 14.45
CA PRO A 188 -1.31 -12.89 13.27
C PRO A 188 -0.86 -12.26 11.95
N LEU A 189 -0.61 -10.95 11.94
CA LEU A 189 -0.18 -10.24 10.74
C LEU A 189 1.27 -10.56 10.38
N LEU A 190 2.14 -10.69 11.39
CA LEU A 190 3.51 -11.20 11.22
C LEU A 190 3.52 -12.61 10.62
N ALA A 191 2.75 -13.52 11.21
CA ALA A 191 2.65 -14.90 10.73
C ALA A 191 2.12 -14.95 9.29
N PHE A 192 1.08 -14.17 8.98
CA PHE A 192 0.54 -14.06 7.63
C PHE A 192 1.59 -13.54 6.63
N ALA A 193 2.34 -12.50 6.99
CA ALA A 193 3.32 -11.90 6.09
C ALA A 193 4.46 -12.86 5.69
N ARG A 194 4.78 -13.84 6.54
CA ARG A 194 5.80 -14.87 6.28
C ARG A 194 5.23 -16.23 5.83
N SER A 195 3.91 -16.36 5.69
CA SER A 195 3.23 -17.60 5.26
C SER A 195 3.39 -17.92 3.77
#